data_AF-A0A932QV26-F1
#
_entry.id   AF-A0A932QV26-F1
#
_cell.length_a   1.000
_cell.length_b   1.000
_cell.length_c   1.000
_cell.angle_alpha   90.00
_cell.angle_beta   90.00
_cell.angle_gamma   90.00
#
_symmetry.space_group_name_H-M   'P 1'
#
loop_
_entity.id
_entity.type
_entity.pdbx_description
1 polymer ?
#
loop_
_entity_poly.entity_id
_entity_poly.type
_entity_poly.pdbx_seq_one_letter_code
_entity_poly.pdbx_strand_id
1 'polypeptide(L)'
;MYTIQQINSLLKAQQVTSKPLFNYNSQIENIDKDAIDRAWIVIERQVGQFGSRKNQIIKELNKKYGYLAWRLAWQVNNEVYIPFEKAVKFYEEAYEKHLSDNPDKLTYLTNNAQDVYDSSFKNLDSGFDYLNQRHTGKSTHIQDIAIRCVLAKMGLTFQGNKLIQIRRRSKDPIGKTLSPGRVLFHKPELIVQPHLQGWWQENSIEDFWQSNKVIQFNPILTTIHPKHREQFRKDCISG
;
A
#
# COMPACT_ATOMS: atom_id res chain seq x y z
N MET A 1 8.58 -15.20 -18.75
CA MET A 1 9.26 -15.61 -17.50
C MET A 1 10.75 -15.60 -17.81
N TYR A 2 11.56 -14.76 -17.18
CA TYR A 2 13.01 -14.81 -17.42
C TYR A 2 13.62 -15.97 -16.64
N THR A 3 14.39 -16.82 -17.30
CA THR A 3 15.11 -17.92 -16.66
C THR A 3 16.25 -17.39 -15.80
N ILE A 4 16.71 -18.15 -14.81
CA ILE A 4 17.93 -17.84 -14.03
C ILE A 4 19.13 -17.61 -14.97
N GLN A 5 19.17 -18.32 -16.10
CA GLN A 5 20.16 -18.10 -17.15
C GLN A 5 20.03 -16.72 -17.82
N GLN A 6 18.82 -16.23 -18.07
CA GLN A 6 18.60 -14.89 -18.64
C GLN A 6 18.96 -13.77 -17.66
N ILE A 7 18.67 -13.95 -16.36
CA ILE A 7 19.11 -13.02 -15.31
C ILE A 7 20.64 -13.00 -15.21
N ASN A 8 21.29 -14.17 -15.21
CA ASN A 8 22.74 -14.26 -15.21
C ASN A 8 23.37 -13.71 -16.49
N SER A 9 22.69 -13.79 -17.64
CA SER A 9 23.14 -13.21 -18.90
C SER A 9 23.08 -11.68 -18.87
N LEU A 10 22.06 -11.10 -18.26
CA LEU A 10 21.94 -9.64 -18.07
C LEU A 10 23.02 -9.12 -17.10
N LEU A 11 23.30 -9.87 -16.03
CA LEU A 11 24.37 -9.55 -15.08
C LEU A 11 25.77 -9.71 -15.71
N LYS A 12 25.95 -10.69 -16.61
CA LYS A 12 27.20 -10.88 -17.37
C LYS A 12 27.41 -9.82 -18.45
N ALA A 13 26.35 -9.38 -19.12
CA ALA A 13 26.43 -8.31 -20.13
C ALA A 13 26.89 -6.97 -19.53
N GLN A 14 26.71 -6.78 -18.22
CA GLN A 14 27.19 -5.61 -17.47
C GLN A 14 28.61 -5.78 -16.90
N GLN A 15 29.22 -6.97 -16.99
CA GLN A 15 30.56 -7.26 -16.48
C GLN A 15 31.57 -7.48 -17.62
N VAL A 16 31.93 -6.39 -18.30
CA VAL A 16 33.24 -6.30 -18.97
C VAL A 16 34.16 -5.51 -18.05
N THR A 17 34.79 -6.21 -17.11
CA THR A 17 36.19 -6.06 -16.66
C THR A 17 36.37 -6.83 -15.36
N SER A 18 37.30 -7.76 -15.40
CA SER A 18 37.69 -8.68 -14.34
C SER A 18 38.42 -7.96 -13.20
N LYS A 19 37.70 -7.70 -12.10
CA LYS A 19 38.23 -7.59 -10.73
C LYS A 19 37.17 -8.12 -9.76
N PRO A 20 37.55 -8.76 -8.64
CA PRO A 20 36.59 -9.34 -7.70
C PRO A 20 35.67 -8.24 -7.18
N LEU A 21 34.41 -8.28 -7.58
CA LEU A 21 33.38 -7.37 -7.10
C LEU A 21 33.06 -7.74 -5.65
N PHE A 22 33.06 -6.72 -4.79
CA PHE A 22 32.61 -6.70 -3.39
C PHE A 22 33.64 -7.07 -2.32
N ASN A 23 34.55 -6.13 -2.05
CA ASN A 23 35.08 -5.93 -0.70
C ASN A 23 33.96 -5.29 0.15
N TYR A 24 33.43 -6.06 1.10
CA TYR A 24 32.11 -5.87 1.73
C TYR A 24 31.96 -4.60 2.59
N ASN A 25 33.07 -3.95 2.97
CA ASN A 25 33.06 -2.86 3.96
C ASN A 25 33.32 -1.45 3.40
N SER A 26 33.62 -1.27 2.11
CA SER A 26 34.00 0.05 1.55
C SER A 26 33.16 0.50 0.34
N GLN A 27 32.04 -0.17 0.02
CA GLN A 27 31.25 0.11 -1.19
C GLN A 27 29.76 0.41 -0.94
N ILE A 28 29.30 0.47 0.31
CA ILE A 28 27.90 0.85 0.62
C ILE A 28 27.65 2.34 0.34
N GLU A 29 28.70 3.16 0.31
CA GLU A 29 28.60 4.62 0.15
C GLU A 29 28.17 5.08 -1.26
N ASN A 30 28.16 4.20 -2.27
CA ASN A 30 27.82 4.55 -3.66
C ASN A 30 26.87 3.55 -4.33
N ILE A 31 25.92 2.98 -3.59
CA ILE A 31 24.86 2.24 -4.28
C ILE A 31 23.92 3.25 -4.94
N ASP A 32 23.96 3.27 -6.27
CA ASP A 32 23.09 4.11 -7.10
C ASP A 32 21.61 3.85 -6.75
N LYS A 33 21.00 4.83 -6.07
CA LYS A 33 19.58 4.79 -5.68
C LYS A 33 18.68 4.62 -6.90
N ASP A 34 19.03 5.24 -8.02
CA ASP A 34 18.25 5.13 -9.24
C ASP A 34 18.36 3.72 -9.84
N ALA A 35 19.52 3.07 -9.72
CA ALA A 35 19.68 1.68 -10.12
C ALA A 35 18.82 0.74 -9.27
N ILE A 36 18.76 0.96 -7.95
CA ILE A 36 17.84 0.20 -7.06
C ILE A 36 16.40 0.45 -7.50
N ASP A 37 15.98 1.69 -7.70
CA ASP A 37 14.59 2.03 -8.02
C ASP A 37 14.15 1.52 -9.39
N ARG A 38 15.07 1.41 -10.36
CA ARG A 38 14.79 0.79 -11.67
C ARG A 38 14.84 -0.75 -11.64
N ALA A 39 15.40 -1.36 -10.60
CA ALA A 39 15.59 -2.82 -10.53
C ALA A 39 14.38 -3.59 -9.97
N TRP A 40 13.27 -2.93 -9.65
CA TRP A 40 12.06 -3.60 -9.17
C TRP A 40 11.36 -4.38 -10.30
N ILE A 41 11.25 -5.70 -10.12
CA ILE A 41 10.62 -6.61 -11.07
C ILE A 41 9.31 -7.13 -10.48
N VAL A 42 8.22 -7.03 -11.23
CA VAL A 42 6.94 -7.64 -10.84
C VAL A 42 7.05 -9.16 -10.91
N ILE A 43 6.81 -9.83 -9.78
CA ILE A 43 6.86 -11.30 -9.66
C ILE A 43 5.47 -11.92 -9.56
N GLU A 44 4.49 -11.16 -9.08
CA GLU A 44 3.11 -11.62 -8.95
C GLU A 44 2.16 -10.43 -9.14
N ARG A 45 1.13 -10.61 -9.97
CA ARG A 45 0.11 -9.58 -10.25
C ARG A 45 -1.20 -9.95 -9.58
N GLN A 46 -2.00 -8.93 -9.26
CA GLN A 46 -3.35 -9.07 -8.74
C GLN A 46 -3.43 -10.04 -7.55
N VAL A 47 -2.54 -9.87 -6.57
CA VAL A 47 -2.39 -10.82 -5.45
C VAL A 47 -3.56 -10.79 -4.46
N GLY A 48 -4.50 -9.87 -4.65
CA GLY A 48 -5.73 -9.77 -3.87
C GLY A 48 -5.49 -9.63 -2.37
N GLN A 49 -6.52 -9.90 -1.57
CA GLN A 49 -6.44 -9.72 -0.13
C GLN A 49 -5.55 -10.78 0.55
N PHE A 50 -4.65 -10.35 1.43
CA PHE A 50 -3.86 -11.28 2.25
C PHE A 50 -4.64 -11.79 3.47
N GLY A 51 -5.55 -10.97 4.00
CA GLY A 51 -6.40 -11.30 5.14
C GLY A 51 -5.63 -11.88 6.33
N SER A 52 -6.20 -12.90 6.96
CA SER A 52 -5.61 -13.60 8.13
C SER A 52 -4.25 -14.25 7.85
N ARG A 53 -3.90 -14.48 6.56
CA ARG A 53 -2.63 -15.08 6.15
C ARG A 53 -1.51 -14.05 5.96
N LYS A 54 -1.76 -12.75 6.17
CA LYS A 54 -0.77 -11.67 5.98
C LYS A 54 0.59 -11.98 6.60
N ASN A 55 0.62 -12.37 7.88
CA ASN A 55 1.88 -12.65 8.58
C ASN A 55 2.61 -13.87 8.00
N GLN A 56 1.86 -14.90 7.61
CA GLN A 56 2.42 -16.09 6.96
C GLN A 56 3.02 -15.73 5.60
N ILE A 57 2.27 -15.01 4.75
CA ILE A 57 2.72 -14.57 3.42
C ILE A 57 3.98 -13.71 3.56
N ILE A 58 4.00 -12.74 4.47
CA ILE A 58 5.19 -11.91 4.74
C ILE A 58 6.39 -12.78 5.14
N LYS A 59 6.20 -13.78 6.01
CA LYS A 59 7.26 -14.69 6.44
C LYS A 59 7.79 -15.53 5.27
N GLU A 60 6.91 -16.03 4.42
CA GLU A 60 7.26 -16.80 3.22
C GLU A 60 8.01 -15.95 2.19
N LEU A 61 7.56 -14.73 1.93
CA LEU A 61 8.23 -13.79 1.02
C LEU A 61 9.60 -13.36 1.57
N ASN A 62 9.71 -13.08 2.87
CA ASN A 62 10.99 -12.80 3.52
C ASN A 62 11.96 -13.98 3.42
N LYS A 63 11.47 -15.22 3.59
CA LYS A 63 12.29 -16.42 3.43
C LYS A 63 12.74 -16.60 1.98
N LYS A 64 11.86 -16.33 1.01
CA LYS A 64 12.11 -16.58 -0.42
C LYS A 64 13.00 -15.53 -1.06
N TYR A 65 12.74 -14.25 -0.78
CA TYR A 65 13.37 -13.13 -1.47
C TYR A 65 14.36 -12.36 -0.59
N GLY A 66 14.33 -12.60 0.73
CA GLY A 66 15.11 -11.85 1.70
C GLY A 66 14.34 -10.62 2.22
N TYR A 67 14.57 -10.29 3.48
CA TYR A 67 13.97 -9.14 4.14
C TYR A 67 14.24 -7.84 3.35
N LEU A 68 13.20 -7.06 3.08
CA LEU A 68 13.25 -5.80 2.29
C LEU A 68 13.69 -5.91 0.82
N ALA A 69 14.01 -7.09 0.31
CA ALA A 69 14.30 -7.28 -1.11
C ALA A 69 13.03 -7.55 -1.95
N TRP A 70 11.86 -7.45 -1.32
CA TRP A 70 10.55 -7.48 -1.97
C TRP A 70 9.67 -6.39 -1.39
N ARG A 71 8.65 -5.95 -2.13
CA ARG A 71 7.64 -4.99 -1.67
C ARG A 71 6.28 -5.26 -2.27
N LEU A 72 5.24 -4.74 -1.62
CA LEU A 72 3.97 -4.51 -2.28
C LEU A 72 4.05 -3.19 -3.06
N ALA A 73 3.43 -3.18 -4.23
CA ALA A 73 3.22 -1.99 -5.04
C ALA A 73 1.83 -2.03 -5.66
N TRP A 74 1.36 -0.90 -6.16
CA TRP A 74 0.10 -0.77 -6.88
C TRP A 74 0.38 -0.33 -8.30
N GLN A 75 -0.15 -1.07 -9.26
CA GLN A 75 -0.10 -0.69 -10.66
C GLN A 75 -1.11 0.41 -10.93
N VAL A 76 -0.70 1.47 -11.62
CA VAL A 76 -1.55 2.53 -12.16
C VAL A 76 -1.11 2.80 -13.61
N ASN A 77 -2.01 3.26 -14.49
CA ASN A 77 -1.68 3.61 -15.89
C ASN A 77 -0.84 2.57 -16.65
N ASN A 78 -1.38 1.38 -16.87
CA ASN A 78 -0.85 0.33 -17.74
C ASN A 78 0.61 -0.14 -17.53
N GLU A 79 1.39 0.37 -16.56
CA GLU A 79 2.67 -0.18 -16.08
C GLU A 79 3.41 0.67 -15.04
N VAL A 80 2.84 1.77 -14.57
CA VAL A 80 3.45 2.54 -13.48
C VAL A 80 3.19 1.85 -12.16
N TYR A 81 4.24 1.48 -11.42
CA TYR A 81 4.10 0.86 -10.09
C TYR A 81 4.44 1.87 -9.00
N ILE A 82 3.48 2.15 -8.14
CA ILE A 82 3.63 3.09 -7.05
C ILE A 82 3.72 2.36 -5.70
N PRO A 83 4.52 2.87 -4.75
CA PRO A 83 4.61 2.31 -3.41
C PRO A 83 3.34 2.61 -2.60
N PHE A 84 3.24 1.99 -1.42
CA PHE A 84 2.09 2.09 -0.52
C PHE A 84 1.70 3.54 -0.19
N GLU A 85 2.68 4.37 0.11
CA GLU A 85 2.55 5.77 0.52
C GLU A 85 1.90 6.62 -0.58
N LYS A 86 2.16 6.30 -1.86
CA LYS A 86 1.51 6.94 -3.00
C LYS A 86 0.14 6.31 -3.29
N ALA A 87 0.01 4.99 -3.13
CA ALA A 87 -1.25 4.28 -3.37
C ALA A 87 -2.36 4.73 -2.40
N VAL A 88 -2.05 5.01 -1.14
CA VAL A 88 -3.04 5.50 -0.16
C VAL A 88 -3.60 6.89 -0.54
N LYS A 89 -2.88 7.69 -1.33
CA LYS A 89 -3.39 8.99 -1.80
C LYS A 89 -4.56 8.84 -2.78
N PHE A 90 -4.56 7.81 -3.62
CA PHE A 90 -5.74 7.47 -4.42
C PHE A 90 -6.93 7.05 -3.57
N TYR A 91 -6.67 6.43 -2.41
CA TYR A 91 -7.69 6.08 -1.41
C TYR A 91 -8.31 7.35 -0.81
N GLU A 92 -7.48 8.32 -0.41
CA GLU A 92 -7.92 9.65 0.06
C GLU A 92 -8.74 10.39 -1.00
N GLU A 93 -8.23 10.51 -2.23
CA GLU A 93 -8.90 11.19 -3.35
C GLU A 93 -10.30 10.62 -3.63
N ALA A 94 -10.47 9.30 -3.50
CA ALA A 94 -11.77 8.67 -3.69
C ALA A 94 -12.76 9.02 -2.57
N TYR A 95 -12.31 9.06 -1.31
CA TYR A 95 -13.16 9.52 -0.20
C TYR A 95 -13.47 11.01 -0.29
N GLU A 96 -12.50 11.84 -0.67
CA GLU A 96 -12.70 13.27 -0.90
C GLU A 96 -13.79 13.48 -1.96
N LYS A 97 -13.64 12.86 -3.14
CA LYS A 97 -14.66 12.95 -4.19
C LYS A 97 -16.03 12.49 -3.69
N HIS A 98 -16.10 11.35 -3.01
CA HIS A 98 -17.35 10.82 -2.49
C HIS A 98 -18.02 11.75 -1.47
N LEU A 99 -17.26 12.28 -0.51
CA LEU A 99 -17.81 13.16 0.52
C LEU A 99 -18.20 14.53 -0.04
N SER A 100 -17.42 15.09 -0.97
CA SER A 100 -17.76 16.32 -1.70
C SER A 100 -19.03 16.18 -2.52
N ASP A 101 -19.23 15.04 -3.20
CA ASP A 101 -20.45 14.76 -3.97
C ASP A 101 -21.66 14.47 -3.09
N ASN A 102 -21.47 14.22 -1.79
CA ASN A 102 -22.51 13.78 -0.86
C ASN A 102 -22.49 14.60 0.44
N PRO A 103 -22.82 15.90 0.37
CA PRO A 103 -22.73 16.82 1.51
C PRO A 103 -23.55 16.37 2.73
N ASP A 104 -24.69 15.69 2.53
CA ASP A 104 -25.51 15.14 3.63
C ASP A 104 -24.74 14.07 4.41
N LYS A 105 -23.98 13.22 3.71
CA LYS A 105 -23.15 12.16 4.33
C LYS A 105 -22.00 12.78 5.10
N LEU A 106 -21.35 13.78 4.51
CA LEU A 106 -20.28 14.54 5.15
C LEU A 106 -20.78 15.22 6.43
N THR A 107 -21.89 15.96 6.33
CA THR A 107 -22.53 16.65 7.47
C THR A 107 -22.93 15.69 8.56
N TYR A 108 -23.55 14.56 8.21
CA TYR A 108 -23.90 13.52 9.18
C TYR A 108 -22.66 13.01 9.90
N LEU A 109 -21.62 12.65 9.13
CA LEU A 109 -20.38 12.13 9.68
C LEU A 109 -19.73 13.12 10.65
N THR A 110 -19.55 14.38 10.24
CA THR A 110 -18.88 15.40 11.08
C THR A 110 -19.68 15.73 12.33
N ASN A 111 -21.01 15.79 12.25
CA ASN A 111 -21.85 16.16 13.38
C ASN A 111 -22.11 15.02 14.37
N ASN A 112 -21.98 13.75 13.94
CA ASN A 112 -22.28 12.60 14.78
C ASN A 112 -21.05 11.83 15.25
N ALA A 113 -19.99 11.75 14.44
CA ALA A 113 -18.78 11.07 14.82
C ALA A 113 -17.93 11.93 15.75
N GLN A 114 -17.37 11.31 16.78
CA GLN A 114 -16.22 11.79 17.53
C GLN A 114 -14.92 11.40 16.82
N ASP A 115 -14.91 10.19 16.25
CA ASP A 115 -13.85 9.65 15.38
C ASP A 115 -14.41 8.44 14.63
N VAL A 116 -13.63 7.93 13.69
CA VAL A 116 -13.89 6.74 12.89
C VAL A 116 -12.88 5.64 13.19
N TYR A 117 -13.22 4.38 12.95
CA TYR A 117 -12.29 3.26 13.10
C TYR A 117 -12.63 2.11 12.15
N ASP A 118 -11.67 1.22 11.86
CA ASP A 118 -11.90 0.03 11.04
C ASP A 118 -12.48 -1.14 11.86
N SER A 119 -11.63 -1.85 12.60
CA SER A 119 -12.00 -3.10 13.26
C SER A 119 -11.81 -3.08 14.77
N SER A 120 -11.05 -2.12 15.28
CA SER A 120 -10.78 -1.96 16.71
C SER A 120 -10.67 -0.48 17.07
N PHE A 121 -11.05 -0.12 18.29
CA PHE A 121 -10.80 1.23 18.82
C PHE A 121 -9.30 1.55 18.95
N LYS A 122 -8.42 0.55 18.92
CA LYS A 122 -6.97 0.78 18.83
C LYS A 122 -6.53 1.39 17.49
N ASN A 123 -7.40 1.38 16.46
CA ASN A 123 -7.13 2.06 15.20
C ASN A 123 -7.07 3.59 15.33
N LEU A 124 -7.58 4.13 16.44
CA LEU A 124 -7.49 5.55 16.75
C LEU A 124 -6.04 6.01 16.96
N ASP A 125 -5.19 5.14 17.50
CA ASP A 125 -3.77 5.43 17.81
C ASP A 125 -2.95 5.79 16.55
N SER A 126 -3.43 5.40 15.37
CA SER A 126 -2.77 5.73 14.10
C SER A 126 -2.93 7.18 13.70
N GLY A 127 -3.98 7.88 14.17
CA GLY A 127 -4.28 9.25 13.76
C GLY A 127 -4.27 9.39 12.24
N PHE A 128 -3.31 10.16 11.71
CA PHE A 128 -3.07 10.42 10.29
C PHE A 128 -1.94 9.58 9.68
N ASP A 129 -1.29 8.70 10.45
CA ASP A 129 -0.11 7.93 10.03
C ASP A 129 -0.49 6.53 9.52
N TYR A 130 -0.44 6.35 8.20
CA TYR A 130 -0.65 5.05 7.56
C TYR A 130 0.40 3.99 7.90
N LEU A 131 1.60 4.39 8.34
CA LEU A 131 2.66 3.45 8.74
C LEU A 131 2.44 2.91 10.15
N ASN A 132 1.69 3.64 10.99
CA ASN A 132 1.27 3.16 12.29
C ASN A 132 0.11 2.16 12.16
N GLN A 133 0.44 0.93 11.81
CA GLN A 133 -0.50 -0.21 11.73
C GLN A 133 -0.46 -1.08 12.98
N ARG A 134 -0.09 -0.49 14.13
CA ARG A 134 -0.01 -1.21 15.40
C ARG A 134 -1.41 -1.71 15.76
N HIS A 135 -1.48 -2.90 16.35
CA HIS A 135 -2.72 -3.54 16.80
C HIS A 135 -3.63 -4.14 15.72
N THR A 136 -3.28 -4.04 14.43
CA THR A 136 -3.99 -4.76 13.37
C THR A 136 -3.37 -6.12 13.06
N GLY A 137 -3.60 -7.10 13.93
CA GLY A 137 -3.05 -8.45 13.73
C GLY A 137 -3.55 -9.17 12.46
N LYS A 138 -4.53 -8.62 11.72
CA LYS A 138 -5.21 -9.31 10.60
C LYS A 138 -5.35 -8.50 9.30
N SER A 139 -5.51 -7.18 9.33
CA SER A 139 -5.71 -6.37 8.11
C SER A 139 -5.20 -4.95 8.28
N THR A 140 -4.57 -4.40 7.24
CA THR A 140 -4.22 -2.96 7.21
C THR A 140 -5.52 -2.14 7.23
N HIS A 141 -5.60 -1.12 8.08
CA HIS A 141 -6.75 -0.21 8.17
C HIS A 141 -6.40 1.12 7.50
N ILE A 142 -7.07 1.42 6.39
CA ILE A 142 -6.72 2.54 5.52
C ILE A 142 -7.86 3.56 5.50
N GLN A 143 -9.09 3.07 5.51
CA GLN A 143 -10.29 3.88 5.37
C GLN A 143 -10.52 4.87 6.51
N ASP A 144 -10.22 4.49 7.76
CA ASP A 144 -10.40 5.39 8.90
C ASP A 144 -9.34 6.49 8.88
N ILE A 145 -8.09 6.16 8.57
CA ILE A 145 -7.01 7.13 8.38
C ILE A 145 -7.31 8.06 7.19
N ALA A 146 -7.76 7.50 6.06
CA ALA A 146 -8.11 8.28 4.87
C ALA A 146 -9.23 9.28 5.12
N ILE A 147 -10.29 8.87 5.82
CA ILE A 147 -11.37 9.78 6.20
C ILE A 147 -10.86 10.91 7.09
N ARG A 148 -10.00 10.61 8.10
CA ARG A 148 -9.37 11.66 8.93
C ARG A 148 -8.56 12.65 8.08
N CYS A 149 -7.69 12.15 7.22
CA CYS A 149 -6.88 12.97 6.31
C CYS A 149 -7.75 13.87 5.42
N VAL A 150 -8.82 13.30 4.83
CA VAL A 150 -9.74 14.04 3.95
C VAL A 150 -10.47 15.14 4.71
N LEU A 151 -11.00 14.86 5.90
CA LEU A 151 -11.66 15.89 6.70
C LEU A 151 -10.69 17.02 7.07
N ALA A 152 -9.49 16.69 7.51
CA ALA A 152 -8.46 17.69 7.80
C ALA A 152 -8.10 18.52 6.57
N LYS A 153 -7.95 17.89 5.38
CA LYS A 153 -7.72 18.57 4.10
C LYS A 153 -8.85 19.54 3.74
N MET A 154 -10.10 19.17 4.06
CA MET A 154 -11.27 20.01 3.85
C MET A 154 -11.46 21.10 4.93
N GLY A 155 -10.56 21.19 5.91
CA GLY A 155 -10.69 22.14 7.03
C GLY A 155 -11.81 21.77 8.01
N LEU A 156 -12.19 20.49 8.06
CA LEU A 156 -13.26 19.96 8.90
C LEU A 156 -12.70 19.08 10.02
N THR A 157 -13.45 19.02 11.12
CA THR A 157 -13.17 18.11 12.24
C THR A 157 -14.44 17.38 12.65
N PHE A 158 -14.26 16.27 13.36
CA PHE A 158 -15.34 15.59 14.06
C PHE A 158 -15.85 16.45 15.21
N GLN A 159 -17.17 16.58 15.32
CA GLN A 159 -17.87 17.40 16.33
C GLN A 159 -18.88 16.59 17.15
N GLY A 160 -19.10 15.33 16.77
CA GLY A 160 -20.01 14.45 17.47
C GLY A 160 -19.38 13.70 18.63
N ASN A 161 -20.11 12.72 19.15
CA ASN A 161 -19.76 11.97 20.35
C ASN A 161 -19.77 10.45 20.15
N LYS A 162 -19.89 9.97 18.91
CA LYS A 162 -19.94 8.54 18.58
C LYS A 162 -18.66 8.07 17.91
N LEU A 163 -18.11 6.93 18.33
CA LEU A 163 -17.12 6.23 17.53
C LEU A 163 -17.82 5.45 16.43
N ILE A 164 -17.53 5.79 15.16
CA ILE A 164 -18.20 5.19 14.00
C ILE A 164 -17.28 4.17 13.31
N GLN A 165 -17.76 2.93 13.20
CA GLN A 165 -17.03 1.89 12.47
C GLN A 165 -17.20 2.08 10.95
N ILE A 166 -16.11 2.09 10.18
CA ILE A 166 -16.13 2.18 8.71
C ILE A 166 -15.91 0.80 8.12
N ARG A 167 -16.98 0.00 8.09
CA ARG A 167 -17.02 -1.35 7.50
C ARG A 167 -18.41 -1.69 7.00
N ARG A 168 -18.49 -2.64 6.06
CA ARG A 168 -19.75 -3.21 5.55
C ARG A 168 -20.74 -3.64 6.64
N ARG A 169 -20.25 -4.15 7.78
CA ARG A 169 -21.05 -4.61 8.92
C ARG A 169 -21.15 -3.60 10.06
N SER A 170 -20.80 -2.34 9.83
CA SER A 170 -20.95 -1.27 10.82
C SER A 170 -22.38 -1.25 11.37
N LYS A 171 -22.55 -0.92 12.65
CA LYS A 171 -23.89 -0.68 13.21
C LYS A 171 -24.47 0.64 12.73
N ASP A 172 -23.61 1.61 12.44
CA ASP A 172 -24.01 2.92 11.95
C ASP A 172 -24.22 2.90 10.42
N PRO A 173 -25.36 3.40 9.90
CA PRO A 173 -25.60 3.51 8.46
C PRO A 173 -24.52 4.26 7.68
N ILE A 174 -23.92 5.33 8.26
CA ILE A 174 -22.86 6.08 7.57
C ILE A 174 -21.61 5.22 7.43
N GLY A 175 -21.29 4.44 8.47
CA GLY A 175 -20.16 3.53 8.48
C GLY A 175 -20.29 2.38 7.48
N LYS A 176 -21.52 1.90 7.24
CA LYS A 176 -21.79 0.93 6.17
C LYS A 176 -21.62 1.57 4.79
N THR A 177 -22.09 2.79 4.63
CA THR A 177 -22.04 3.53 3.34
C THR A 177 -20.61 3.87 2.96
N LEU A 178 -19.81 4.32 3.91
CA LEU A 178 -18.41 4.69 3.72
C LEU A 178 -17.45 3.49 3.72
N SER A 179 -17.95 2.25 3.75
CA SER A 179 -17.12 1.06 3.60
C SER A 179 -16.39 1.08 2.24
N PRO A 180 -15.10 0.76 2.17
CA PRO A 180 -14.31 0.92 0.94
C PRO A 180 -14.75 0.00 -0.20
N GLY A 181 -15.36 -1.16 0.12
CA GLY A 181 -16.00 -2.00 -0.89
C GLY A 181 -17.34 -1.49 -1.43
N ARG A 182 -17.75 -0.26 -1.09
CA ARG A 182 -18.99 0.40 -1.56
C ARG A 182 -18.75 1.79 -2.11
N VAL A 183 -17.80 2.53 -1.54
CA VAL A 183 -17.41 3.83 -2.08
C VAL A 183 -16.75 3.61 -3.44
N LEU A 184 -17.28 4.26 -4.48
CA LEU A 184 -16.72 4.17 -5.82
C LEU A 184 -15.33 4.79 -5.86
N PHE A 185 -14.44 4.15 -6.59
CA PHE A 185 -13.15 4.71 -6.92
C PHE A 185 -13.34 5.83 -7.95
N HIS A 186 -12.72 6.97 -7.71
CA HIS A 186 -12.97 8.19 -8.48
C HIS A 186 -12.38 8.16 -9.90
N LYS A 187 -11.51 7.19 -10.22
CA LYS A 187 -10.87 6.98 -11.53
C LYS A 187 -10.94 5.50 -11.94
N PRO A 188 -12.14 4.97 -12.24
CA PRO A 188 -12.35 3.54 -12.52
C PRO A 188 -11.46 3.01 -13.66
N GLU A 189 -11.08 3.86 -14.61
CA GLU A 189 -10.15 3.56 -15.71
C GLU A 189 -8.75 3.15 -15.25
N LEU A 190 -8.36 3.45 -14.01
CA LEU A 190 -7.07 3.02 -13.44
C LEU A 190 -7.13 1.62 -12.84
N ILE A 191 -8.31 1.01 -12.71
CA ILE A 191 -8.44 -0.33 -12.11
C ILE A 191 -7.97 -1.39 -13.10
N VAL A 192 -7.04 -2.24 -12.66
CA VAL A 192 -6.46 -3.29 -13.50
C VAL A 192 -7.52 -4.34 -13.84
N GLN A 193 -7.59 -4.67 -15.13
CA GLN A 193 -8.48 -5.70 -15.67
C GLN A 193 -7.77 -7.06 -15.83
N PRO A 194 -8.47 -8.19 -15.66
CA PRO A 194 -9.86 -8.27 -15.18
C PRO A 194 -9.97 -7.90 -13.70
N HIS A 195 -11.12 -7.36 -13.29
CA HIS A 195 -11.41 -7.11 -11.87
C HIS A 195 -11.21 -8.38 -11.03
N LEU A 196 -10.56 -8.24 -9.86
CA LEU A 196 -10.56 -9.29 -8.87
C LEU A 196 -11.91 -9.38 -8.18
N GLN A 197 -12.42 -10.61 -8.08
CA GLN A 197 -13.66 -10.90 -7.38
C GLN A 197 -13.43 -10.96 -5.87
N GLY A 198 -14.39 -10.43 -5.10
CA GLY A 198 -14.27 -10.33 -3.65
C GLY A 198 -15.57 -9.92 -2.96
N TRP A 199 -15.47 -9.47 -1.71
CA TRP A 199 -16.65 -9.01 -0.93
C TRP A 199 -17.10 -7.58 -1.28
N TRP A 200 -16.33 -6.91 -2.14
CA TRP A 200 -16.50 -5.53 -2.58
C TRP A 200 -17.27 -5.44 -3.91
N GLN A 201 -17.77 -4.25 -4.21
CA GLN A 201 -18.41 -3.94 -5.49
C GLN A 201 -17.34 -3.62 -6.55
N GLU A 202 -17.63 -3.92 -7.81
CA GLU A 202 -16.81 -3.47 -8.93
C GLU A 202 -16.71 -1.94 -8.96
N ASN A 203 -15.57 -1.43 -9.40
CA ASN A 203 -15.24 -0.01 -9.43
C ASN A 203 -15.23 0.67 -8.06
N SER A 204 -15.17 -0.09 -6.95
CA SER A 204 -15.02 0.48 -5.61
C SER A 204 -13.55 0.78 -5.26
N ILE A 205 -13.33 1.54 -4.18
CA ILE A 205 -11.99 1.76 -3.62
C ILE A 205 -11.29 0.43 -3.34
N GLU A 206 -12.01 -0.54 -2.77
CA GLU A 206 -11.44 -1.86 -2.47
C GLU A 206 -11.10 -2.63 -3.75
N ASP A 207 -11.87 -2.46 -4.82
CA ASP A 207 -11.55 -3.06 -6.11
C ASP A 207 -10.22 -2.54 -6.66
N PHE A 208 -10.04 -1.22 -6.74
CA PHE A 208 -8.74 -0.62 -7.05
C PHE A 208 -7.64 -1.18 -6.13
N TRP A 209 -7.88 -1.21 -4.82
CA TRP A 209 -6.87 -1.60 -3.85
C TRP A 209 -6.39 -3.04 -4.00
N GLN A 210 -7.29 -3.96 -4.37
CA GLN A 210 -6.99 -5.38 -4.49
C GLN A 210 -6.56 -5.76 -5.90
N SER A 211 -7.27 -5.27 -6.93
CA SER A 211 -7.01 -5.57 -8.33
C SER A 211 -5.67 -5.00 -8.80
N ASN A 212 -5.25 -3.85 -8.27
CA ASN A 212 -4.01 -3.20 -8.70
C ASN A 212 -2.78 -3.67 -7.93
N LYS A 213 -2.95 -4.49 -6.89
CA LYS A 213 -1.86 -4.85 -5.98
C LYS A 213 -0.96 -5.92 -6.60
N VAL A 214 0.34 -5.66 -6.59
CA VAL A 214 1.38 -6.55 -7.10
C VAL A 214 2.45 -6.79 -6.04
N ILE A 215 3.20 -7.87 -6.20
CA ILE A 215 4.45 -8.10 -5.47
C ILE A 215 5.61 -7.81 -6.42
N GLN A 216 6.53 -6.97 -5.97
CA GLN A 216 7.79 -6.69 -6.66
C GLN A 216 8.97 -7.26 -5.88
N PHE A 217 10.02 -7.64 -6.60
CA PHE A 217 11.29 -8.14 -6.09
C PHE A 217 12.43 -7.29 -6.64
N ASN A 218 13.46 -7.04 -5.84
CA ASN A 218 14.66 -6.33 -6.25
C ASN A 218 15.90 -7.23 -6.10
N PRO A 219 16.50 -7.68 -7.22
CA PRO A 219 17.66 -8.56 -7.18
C PRO A 219 18.89 -7.86 -6.59
N ILE A 220 19.05 -6.55 -6.79
CA ILE A 220 20.19 -5.78 -6.24
C ILE A 220 20.12 -5.81 -4.71
N LEU A 221 18.94 -5.64 -4.12
CA LEU A 221 18.79 -5.67 -2.67
C LEU A 221 19.18 -7.03 -2.06
N THR A 222 19.15 -8.13 -2.81
CA THR A 222 19.54 -9.44 -2.26
C THR A 222 21.02 -9.57 -1.99
N THR A 223 21.86 -8.79 -2.66
CA THR A 223 23.32 -8.80 -2.46
C THR A 223 23.76 -7.96 -1.25
N ILE A 224 22.89 -7.05 -0.80
CA ILE A 224 23.12 -6.15 0.35
C ILE A 224 22.75 -6.87 1.65
N HIS A 225 23.58 -6.79 2.67
CA HIS A 225 23.26 -7.36 3.98
C HIS A 225 21.99 -6.73 4.58
N PRO A 226 21.07 -7.52 5.19
CA PRO A 226 19.77 -7.02 5.67
C PRO A 226 19.83 -5.77 6.57
N LYS A 227 20.82 -5.68 7.46
CA LYS A 227 21.04 -4.51 8.35
C LYS A 227 21.19 -3.17 7.59
N HIS A 228 21.71 -3.19 6.37
CA HIS A 228 21.90 -1.99 5.56
C HIS A 228 20.66 -1.67 4.71
N ARG A 229 19.80 -2.66 4.43
CA ARG A 229 18.55 -2.44 3.67
C ARG A 229 17.57 -1.54 4.42
N GLU A 230 17.55 -1.62 5.75
CA GLU A 230 16.70 -0.76 6.58
C GLU A 230 17.09 0.73 6.46
N GLN A 231 18.40 1.01 6.38
CA GLN A 231 18.89 2.36 6.16
C GLN A 231 18.44 2.89 4.79
N PHE A 232 18.61 2.07 3.73
CA PHE A 232 18.11 2.42 2.40
C PHE A 232 16.59 2.67 2.37
N ARG A 233 15.80 1.83 3.04
CA ARG A 233 14.35 2.01 3.14
C ARG A 233 14.01 3.39 3.72
N LYS A 234 14.70 3.83 4.78
CA LYS A 234 14.47 5.14 5.39
C LYS A 234 14.83 6.26 4.41
N ASP A 235 15.99 6.17 3.78
CA ASP A 235 16.51 7.21 2.88
C ASP A 235 15.69 7.37 1.58
N CYS A 236 14.93 6.35 1.18
CA CYS A 236 14.03 6.38 0.02
C CYS A 236 12.59 6.81 0.37
N ILE A 237 12.19 6.76 1.64
CA ILE A 237 10.85 7.20 2.10
C ILE A 237 10.85 8.71 2.43
N SER A 238 12.01 9.27 2.78
CA SER A 238 12.17 10.67 3.18
C SER A 238 12.52 11.65 2.05
N GLY A 239 12.46 11.22 0.79
CA GLY A 239 12.66 12.06 -0.40
C GLY A 239 11.46 12.03 -1.32
#